data_AF-A0A0N8JYM5-F1
#
_entry.id   AF-A0A0N8JYM5-F1
#
_cell.length_a   1.000
_cell.length_b   1.000
_cell.length_c   1.000
_cell.angle_alpha   90.00
_cell.angle_beta   90.00
_cell.angle_gamma   90.00
#
_symmetry.space_group_name_H-M   'P 1'
#
loop_
_entity.id
_entity.type
_entity.pdbx_description
1 polymer ?
#
loop_
_entity_poly.entity_id
_entity_poly.type
_entity_poly.pdbx_seq_one_letter_code
_entity_poly.pdbx_strand_id
1 'polypeptide(L)'
;MSTCTQAKRLEAAGQSHLLQFWDELSAAEQAEMSRDLEDMDLEEIDGFFRTAMSTSCQASQEKLDSRMEPVPVEVLGSVTRDQERLHSWEKEG
;
A
#
# COMPACT_ATOMS: atom_id res chain seq x y z
N MET A 1 -18.39 -5.78 21.23
CA MET A 1 -17.76 -4.84 22.20
C MET A 1 -18.02 -3.43 21.67
N SER A 2 -18.18 -2.47 22.55
CA SER A 2 -18.93 -1.23 22.36
C SER A 2 -18.52 -0.39 21.13
N THR A 3 -19.50 -0.02 20.31
CA THR A 3 -19.39 0.97 19.19
C THR A 3 -18.68 2.27 19.61
N CYS A 4 -18.77 2.65 20.90
CA CYS A 4 -18.04 3.76 21.50
C CYS A 4 -16.50 3.63 21.39
N THR A 5 -15.94 2.43 21.46
CA THR A 5 -14.50 2.19 21.31
C THR A 5 -14.06 2.41 19.86
N GLN A 6 -14.89 1.99 18.91
CA GLN A 6 -14.62 2.14 17.48
C GLN A 6 -14.68 3.60 17.03
N ALA A 7 -15.66 4.36 17.53
CA ALA A 7 -15.76 5.80 17.30
C ALA A 7 -14.51 6.55 17.82
N LYS A 8 -14.00 6.19 19.00
CA LYS A 8 -12.76 6.79 19.55
C LYS A 8 -11.52 6.46 18.71
N ARG A 9 -11.44 5.25 18.15
CA ARG A 9 -10.33 4.85 17.26
C ARG A 9 -10.33 5.67 15.98
N LEU A 10 -11.50 5.83 15.37
CA LEU A 10 -11.69 6.65 14.18
C LEU A 10 -11.35 8.11 14.44
N GLU A 11 -11.76 8.64 15.59
CA GLU A 11 -11.45 10.01 15.99
C GLU A 11 -9.94 10.22 16.21
N ALA A 12 -9.27 9.29 16.87
CA ALA A 12 -7.81 9.33 17.06
C ALA A 12 -7.05 9.30 15.73
N ALA A 13 -7.56 8.57 14.73
CA ALA A 13 -7.00 8.51 13.38
C ALA A 13 -7.43 9.70 12.48
N GLY A 14 -8.26 10.63 12.98
CA GLY A 14 -8.77 11.76 12.18
C GLY A 14 -9.82 11.37 11.13
N GLN A 15 -10.40 10.17 11.24
CA GLN A 15 -11.35 9.56 10.29
C GLN A 15 -12.80 9.62 10.80
N SER A 16 -13.13 10.57 11.68
CA SER A 16 -14.48 10.71 12.27
C SER A 16 -15.60 10.89 11.24
N HIS A 17 -15.26 11.39 10.05
CA HIS A 17 -16.22 11.62 8.96
C HIS A 17 -16.88 10.33 8.45
N LEU A 18 -16.26 9.17 8.67
CA LEU A 18 -16.85 7.88 8.29
C LEU A 18 -18.16 7.60 9.05
N LEU A 19 -18.35 8.17 10.25
CA LEU A 19 -19.57 7.98 11.04
C LEU A 19 -20.62 9.08 10.82
N GLN A 20 -20.43 9.98 9.83
CA GLN A 20 -21.32 11.12 9.60
C GLN A 20 -22.80 10.72 9.41
N PHE A 21 -23.06 9.59 8.77
CA PHE A 21 -24.42 9.10 8.44
C PHE A 21 -24.83 7.89 9.28
N TRP A 22 -24.12 7.62 10.39
CA TRP A 22 -24.33 6.42 11.18
C TRP A 22 -25.77 6.25 11.68
N ASP A 23 -26.40 7.35 12.09
CA ASP A 23 -27.78 7.37 12.59
C ASP A 23 -28.85 7.16 11.50
N GLU A 24 -28.47 7.28 10.22
CA GLU A 24 -29.35 7.04 9.08
C GLU A 24 -29.32 5.57 8.61
N LEU A 25 -28.37 4.78 9.10
CA LEU A 25 -28.19 3.37 8.75
C LEU A 25 -29.13 2.45 9.55
N SER A 26 -29.61 1.40 8.89
CA SER A 26 -30.29 0.30 9.57
C SER A 26 -29.33 -0.52 10.44
N ALA A 27 -29.88 -1.31 11.37
CA ALA A 27 -29.06 -2.16 12.24
C ALA A 27 -28.19 -3.19 11.48
N ALA A 28 -28.64 -3.62 10.28
CA ALA A 28 -27.87 -4.54 9.44
C ALA A 28 -26.68 -3.81 8.78
N GLU A 29 -26.92 -2.61 8.24
CA GLU A 29 -25.87 -1.78 7.62
C GLU A 29 -24.84 -1.31 8.65
N GLN A 30 -25.27 -0.96 9.86
CA GLN A 30 -24.36 -0.64 10.97
C GLN A 30 -23.47 -1.84 11.35
N ALA A 31 -24.02 -3.06 11.34
CA ALA A 31 -23.25 -4.26 11.66
C ALA A 31 -22.22 -4.59 10.57
N GLU A 32 -22.58 -4.44 9.30
CA GLU A 32 -21.68 -4.60 8.15
C GLU A 32 -20.55 -3.56 8.21
N MET A 33 -20.90 -2.29 8.34
CA MET A 33 -19.92 -1.19 8.42
C MET A 33 -18.99 -1.33 9.63
N SER A 34 -19.49 -1.77 10.79
CA SER A 34 -18.64 -2.02 11.96
C SER A 34 -17.59 -3.07 11.66
N ARG A 35 -17.97 -4.15 10.96
CA ARG A 35 -17.07 -5.26 10.63
C ARG A 35 -15.99 -4.83 9.65
N ASP A 36 -16.36 -4.08 8.62
CA ASP A 36 -15.39 -3.56 7.64
C ASP A 36 -14.38 -2.63 8.32
N LEU A 37 -14.87 -1.72 9.17
CA LEU A 37 -14.01 -0.80 9.91
C LEU A 37 -13.13 -1.52 10.94
N GLU A 38 -13.56 -2.66 11.51
CA GLU A 38 -12.73 -3.47 12.41
C GLU A 38 -11.57 -4.15 11.68
N ASP A 39 -11.79 -4.63 10.46
CA ASP A 39 -10.80 -5.34 9.62
C ASP A 39 -9.72 -4.40 9.06
N MET A 40 -10.01 -3.10 8.97
CA MET A 40 -9.06 -2.08 8.50
C MET A 40 -8.12 -1.60 9.60
N ASP A 41 -6.81 -1.56 9.32
CA ASP A 41 -5.83 -0.81 10.11
C ASP A 41 -5.75 0.65 9.63
N LEU A 42 -6.49 1.52 10.33
CA LEU A 42 -6.59 2.94 9.96
C LEU A 42 -5.30 3.72 10.21
N GLU A 43 -4.47 3.29 11.16
CA GLU A 43 -3.19 3.95 11.45
C GLU A 43 -2.18 3.67 10.33
N GLU A 44 -2.14 2.42 9.86
CA GLU A 44 -1.29 2.02 8.74
C GLU A 44 -1.70 2.74 7.43
N ILE A 45 -3.01 2.79 7.14
CA ILE A 45 -3.55 3.47 5.96
C ILE A 45 -3.20 4.96 5.95
N ASP A 46 -3.34 5.65 7.10
CA ASP A 46 -2.95 7.07 7.20
C ASP A 46 -1.43 7.25 7.00
N GLY A 47 -0.62 6.32 7.52
CA GLY A 47 0.82 6.27 7.29
C GLY A 47 1.18 6.15 5.80
N PHE A 48 0.52 5.24 5.07
CA PHE A 48 0.70 5.09 3.62
C PHE A 48 0.28 6.35 2.87
N PHE A 49 -0.87 6.93 3.23
CA PHE A 49 -1.36 8.15 2.58
C PHE A 49 -0.40 9.32 2.76
N ARG A 50 0.07 9.57 3.98
CA ARG A 50 1.06 10.62 4.26
C ARG A 50 2.37 10.41 3.52
N THR A 51 2.86 9.17 3.49
CA THR A 51 4.09 8.82 2.77
C THR A 51 3.93 9.05 1.27
N ALA A 52 2.82 8.61 0.68
CA ALA A 52 2.53 8.80 -0.74
C ALA A 52 2.37 10.29 -1.10
N MET A 53 1.64 11.06 -0.29
CA MET A 53 1.45 12.50 -0.51
C MET A 53 2.76 13.28 -0.34
N SER A 54 3.55 12.99 0.70
CA SER A 54 4.85 13.64 0.89
C SER A 54 5.80 13.37 -0.28
N THR A 55 5.89 12.12 -0.74
CA THR A 55 6.75 11.71 -1.85
C THR A 55 6.30 12.30 -3.19
N SER A 56 5.00 12.30 -3.47
CA SER A 56 4.45 12.83 -4.72
C SER A 56 4.52 14.36 -4.80
N CYS A 57 4.30 15.08 -3.70
CA CYS A 57 4.49 16.54 -3.65
C CYS A 57 5.96 16.95 -3.72
N GLN A 58 6.88 16.12 -3.20
CA GLN A 58 8.33 16.30 -3.32
C GLN A 58 8.89 15.91 -4.70
N ALA A 59 8.11 15.30 -5.59
CA ALA A 59 8.49 15.03 -6.99
C ALA A 59 8.60 16.30 -7.86
N SER A 60 8.72 17.48 -7.24
CA SER A 60 9.16 18.70 -7.89
C SER A 60 10.68 18.77 -7.83
N GLN A 61 11.36 18.27 -8.88
CA GLN A 61 12.29 19.06 -9.72
C GLN A 61 13.26 18.22 -10.57
N GLU A 62 13.48 16.95 -10.28
CA GLU A 62 14.34 16.10 -11.12
C GLU A 62 13.58 14.87 -11.62
N LYS A 63 13.54 14.70 -12.95
CA LYS A 63 13.00 13.48 -13.55
C LYS A 63 13.92 12.34 -13.15
N LEU A 64 13.51 11.47 -12.23
CA LEU A 64 14.35 10.36 -11.77
C LEU A 64 14.90 9.51 -12.93
N ASP A 65 14.12 9.42 -14.01
CA ASP A 65 14.50 8.78 -15.28
C ASP A 65 15.78 9.35 -15.91
N SER A 66 16.13 10.61 -15.63
CA SER A 66 17.37 11.22 -16.15
C SER A 66 18.64 10.63 -15.53
N ARG A 67 18.52 9.89 -14.43
CA ARG A 67 19.62 9.20 -13.75
C ARG A 67 19.66 7.69 -14.06
N MET A 68 18.73 7.18 -14.87
CA MET A 68 18.69 5.76 -15.19
C MET A 68 19.81 5.41 -16.16
N GLU A 69 20.60 4.40 -15.80
CA GLU A 69 21.61 3.78 -16.66
C GLU A 69 21.24 2.30 -16.92
N PRO A 70 21.76 1.70 -18.01
CA PRO A 70 21.59 0.28 -18.25
C PRO A 70 22.11 -0.56 -17.09
N VAL A 71 21.42 -1.66 -16.79
CA VAL A 71 21.91 -2.64 -15.82
C VAL A 71 23.27 -3.19 -16.29
N PRO A 72 24.30 -3.24 -15.42
CA PRO A 72 25.61 -3.77 -15.77
C PRO A 72 25.52 -5.19 -16.37
N VAL A 73 26.30 -5.46 -17.42
CA VAL A 73 26.19 -6.72 -18.18
C VAL A 73 26.67 -7.92 -17.37
N GLU A 74 27.50 -7.70 -16.36
CA GLU A 74 28.07 -8.71 -15.48
C GLU A 74 27.00 -9.35 -14.57
N VAL A 75 25.91 -8.63 -14.30
CA VAL A 75 24.78 -9.11 -13.50
C VAL A 75 23.58 -9.54 -14.36
N LEU A 76 23.69 -9.45 -15.68
CA LEU A 76 22.61 -9.77 -16.61
C LEU A 76 22.84 -11.14 -17.26
N GLY A 77 22.02 -12.13 -16.89
CA GLY A 77 21.93 -13.40 -17.60
C GLY A 77 21.01 -13.30 -18.82
N SER A 78 21.43 -13.84 -19.96
CA SER A 78 20.64 -13.86 -21.19
C SER A 78 20.66 -15.24 -21.83
N VAL A 79 19.47 -15.77 -22.16
CA VAL A 79 19.34 -17.09 -22.80
C VAL A 79 20.05 -17.15 -24.15
N THR A 80 20.04 -16.05 -24.90
CA THR A 80 20.68 -15.97 -26.22
C THR A 80 22.19 -15.79 -26.12
N ARG A 81 22.68 -15.01 -25.15
CA ARG A 81 24.12 -14.70 -25.00
C ARG A 81 24.87 -15.75 -24.21
N ASP A 82 24.23 -16.31 -23.19
CA ASP A 82 24.82 -17.24 -22.21
C ASP A 82 24.33 -18.67 -22.45
N GLN A 83 24.15 -19.05 -23.72
CA GLN A 83 23.62 -20.37 -24.11
C GLN A 83 24.41 -21.53 -23.48
N GLU A 84 25.72 -21.33 -23.29
CA GLU A 84 26.62 -22.30 -22.64
C GLU A 84 26.33 -22.50 -21.15
N ARG A 85 25.74 -21.50 -20.48
CA ARG A 85 25.41 -21.54 -19.04
C ARG A 85 24.00 -22.10 -18.77
N LEU A 86 23.17 -22.24 -19.80
CA LEU A 86 21.78 -22.69 -19.65
C LEU A 86 21.67 -24.05 -18.98
N HIS A 87 22.48 -25.02 -19.40
CA HIS A 87 22.47 -26.35 -18.82
C HIS A 87 22.87 -26.32 -17.33
N SER A 88 23.81 -25.45 -16.95
CA SER A 88 24.18 -25.32 -15.53
C SER A 88 23.07 -24.67 -14.71
N TRP A 89 22.35 -23.69 -15.26
CA TRP A 89 21.23 -23.05 -14.58
C TRP A 89 20.03 -24.00 -14.41
N GLU A 90 19.70 -24.78 -15.45
CA GLU A 90 18.64 -25.79 -15.39
C GLU A 90 18.94 -26.88 -14.36
N LYS A 91 20.21 -27.24 -14.19
CA LYS A 91 20.62 -28.25 -13.21
C LYS A 91 20.52 -27.75 -11.76
N GLU A 92 20.67 -26.45 -11.54
CA GLU A 92 20.70 -25.82 -10.21
C GLU A 92 19.31 -25.38 -9.71
N GLY A 93 18.39 -25.07 -10.62
CA GLY A 93 17.01 -24.64 -10.33
C GLY A 93 16.09 -25.78 -9.87
#